data_AF-A0A815VYE3-F1
#
_entry.id   AF-A0A815VYE3-F1
#
_cell.length_a   1.000
_cell.length_b   1.000
_cell.length_c   1.000
_cell.angle_alpha   90.00
_cell.angle_beta   90.00
_cell.angle_gamma   90.00
#
_symmetry.space_group_name_H-M   'P 1'
#
loop_
_entity.id
_entity.type
_entity.pdbx_description
1 polymer ?
#
loop_
_entity_poly.entity_id
_entity_poly.type
_entity_poly.pdbx_seq_one_letter_code
_entity_poly.pdbx_strand_id
1 'polypeptide(L)'
;MNPFSIINPSTDEEICQVEEGTKSDPDKAIEAAENGFQYDSPWRKSDPAARAQLICKLADLLLRVVGYLAKLETLSSEKLLQESYCEILGAAVCLDYCKPLCHSLFFYYRRYSHVTDAGWADKITGETLPSESVDVTVRTAQRAVFTHAGQVCFAASRICVHSILHDAFVSKSVELAKKRIVGDPFDSTTEQGPYV
;
A
#
# COMPACT_ATOMS: atom_id res chain seq x y z
N MET A 1 -30.62 8.51 -8.65
CA MET A 1 -29.31 9.01 -8.19
C MET A 1 -28.51 9.27 -9.43
N ASN A 2 -27.62 10.27 -9.41
CA ASN A 2 -26.78 10.55 -10.57
C ASN A 2 -25.46 9.82 -10.33
N PRO A 3 -25.19 8.72 -11.04
CA PRO A 3 -23.88 8.11 -10.97
C PRO A 3 -22.79 9.09 -11.42
N PHE A 4 -21.60 8.95 -10.85
CA PHE A 4 -20.41 9.66 -11.32
C PHE A 4 -19.43 8.70 -11.95
N SER A 5 -18.71 9.20 -12.96
CA SER A 5 -17.72 8.42 -13.70
C SER A 5 -16.42 8.35 -12.91
N ILE A 6 -15.87 7.15 -12.77
CA ILE A 6 -14.48 6.94 -12.37
C ILE A 6 -13.63 7.01 -13.62
N ILE A 7 -12.70 7.95 -13.65
CA ILE A 7 -11.82 8.22 -14.78
C ILE A 7 -10.44 7.64 -14.50
N ASN A 8 -9.83 7.02 -15.50
CA ASN A 8 -8.43 6.62 -15.46
C ASN A 8 -7.56 7.89 -15.56
N PRO A 9 -6.71 8.21 -14.56
CA PRO A 9 -5.97 9.48 -14.56
C PRO A 9 -4.91 9.60 -15.67
N SER A 10 -4.43 8.50 -16.25
CA SER A 10 -3.40 8.45 -17.29
C SER A 10 -3.99 8.64 -18.67
N THR A 11 -5.18 8.07 -18.89
CA THR A 11 -5.80 8.00 -20.23
C THR A 11 -6.97 8.95 -20.38
N ASP A 12 -7.50 9.51 -19.29
CA ASP A 12 -8.73 10.32 -19.24
C ASP A 12 -9.97 9.54 -19.74
N GLU A 13 -9.89 8.20 -19.75
CA GLU A 13 -10.98 7.32 -20.17
C GLU A 13 -11.86 6.90 -18.99
N GLU A 14 -13.17 6.77 -19.22
CA GLU A 14 -14.11 6.27 -18.21
C GLU A 14 -13.92 4.78 -17.96
N ILE A 15 -13.69 4.41 -16.70
CA ILE A 15 -13.56 3.02 -16.23
C ILE A 15 -14.94 2.43 -15.95
N CYS A 16 -15.72 3.12 -15.12
CA CYS A 16 -17.06 2.72 -14.75
C CYS A 16 -17.83 3.88 -14.11
N GLN A 17 -19.12 3.65 -13.88
CA GLN A 17 -19.99 4.54 -13.14
C GLN A 17 -20.27 3.97 -11.75
N VAL A 18 -20.19 4.83 -10.74
CA VAL A 18 -20.50 4.49 -9.35
C VAL A 18 -21.56 5.43 -8.79
N GLU A 19 -22.42 4.88 -7.94
CA GLU A 19 -23.45 5.66 -7.27
C GLU A 19 -22.83 6.49 -6.13
N GLU A 20 -23.11 7.79 -6.12
CA GLU A 20 -22.73 8.66 -5.01
C GLU A 20 -23.68 8.41 -3.82
N GLY A 21 -23.11 8.21 -2.63
CA GLY A 21 -23.89 8.07 -1.41
C GLY A 21 -24.68 9.33 -1.09
N THR A 22 -25.95 9.18 -0.74
CA THR A 22 -26.80 10.28 -0.26
C THR A 22 -26.53 10.58 1.20
N LYS A 23 -26.92 11.77 1.67
CA LYS A 23 -26.87 12.14 3.09
C LYS A 23 -27.64 11.16 4.01
N SER A 24 -28.61 10.42 3.46
CA SER A 24 -29.42 9.45 4.21
C SER A 24 -28.81 8.06 4.31
N ASP A 25 -27.81 7.73 3.49
CA ASP A 25 -27.24 6.38 3.46
C ASP A 25 -26.36 6.06 4.69
N PRO A 26 -25.61 7.02 5.27
CA PRO A 26 -24.97 6.82 6.56
C PRO A 26 -25.96 6.42 7.67
N ASP A 27 -27.13 7.06 7.74
CA ASP A 27 -28.14 6.75 8.76
C ASP A 27 -28.66 5.31 8.62
N LYS A 28 -28.94 4.87 7.39
CA LYS A 28 -29.34 3.48 7.10
C LYS A 28 -28.23 2.48 7.46
N ALA A 29 -26.98 2.82 7.16
CA ALA A 29 -25.84 1.95 7.48
C ALA A 29 -25.62 1.82 8.99
N ILE A 30 -25.79 2.92 9.73
CA ILE A 30 -25.73 2.93 11.20
C ILE A 30 -26.87 2.11 11.78
N GLU A 31 -28.11 2.32 11.33
CA GLU A 31 -29.27 1.55 11.79
C GLU A 31 -29.08 0.05 11.53
N ALA A 32 -28.60 -0.33 10.35
CA ALA A 32 -28.30 -1.72 10.01
C ALA A 32 -27.19 -2.31 10.92
N ALA A 33 -26.13 -1.54 11.20
CA ALA A 33 -25.07 -1.96 12.11
C ALA A 33 -25.61 -2.12 13.54
N GLU A 34 -26.36 -1.15 14.06
CA GLU A 34 -26.97 -1.21 15.40
C GLU A 34 -27.90 -2.42 15.55
N ASN A 35 -28.72 -2.70 14.54
CA ASN A 35 -29.56 -3.90 14.48
C ASN A 35 -28.71 -5.19 14.52
N GLY A 36 -27.57 -5.19 13.82
CA GLY A 36 -26.57 -6.26 13.89
C GLY A 36 -25.91 -6.43 15.26
N PHE A 37 -25.88 -5.39 16.10
CA PHE A 37 -25.29 -5.43 17.45
C PHE A 37 -26.32 -5.63 18.59
N GLN A 38 -27.62 -5.70 18.29
CA GLN A 38 -28.63 -5.98 19.31
C GLN A 38 -28.39 -7.32 20.02
N TYR A 39 -28.82 -7.42 21.29
CA TYR A 39 -28.52 -8.58 22.14
C TYR A 39 -28.93 -9.91 21.49
N ASP A 40 -30.10 -9.91 20.85
CA ASP A 40 -30.68 -11.10 20.23
C ASP A 40 -30.31 -11.30 18.76
N SER A 41 -29.44 -10.46 18.20
CA SER A 41 -29.07 -10.52 16.79
C SER A 41 -28.29 -11.80 16.45
N PRO A 42 -28.40 -12.31 15.20
CA PRO A 42 -27.60 -13.45 14.75
C PRO A 42 -26.09 -13.20 14.84
N TRP A 43 -25.63 -11.97 14.56
CA TRP A 43 -24.21 -11.62 14.57
C TRP A 43 -23.63 -11.58 16.00
N ARG A 44 -24.38 -11.03 16.97
CA ARG A 44 -23.92 -10.97 18.37
C ARG A 44 -23.91 -12.34 19.03
N LYS A 45 -24.86 -13.21 18.67
CA LYS A 45 -24.95 -14.58 19.16
C LYS A 45 -24.03 -15.58 18.45
N SER A 46 -23.40 -15.19 17.34
CA SER A 46 -22.57 -16.10 16.58
C SER A 46 -21.34 -16.53 17.39
N ASP A 47 -20.90 -17.77 17.18
CA ASP A 47 -19.64 -18.27 17.72
C ASP A 47 -18.45 -17.43 17.19
N PRO A 48 -17.55 -16.93 18.07
CA PRO A 48 -16.31 -16.28 17.64
C PRO A 48 -15.51 -17.07 16.61
N ALA A 49 -15.46 -18.41 16.71
CA ALA A 49 -14.74 -19.22 15.74
C ALA A 49 -15.41 -19.21 14.37
N ALA A 50 -16.74 -19.24 14.31
CA ALA A 50 -17.49 -19.09 13.07
C ALA A 50 -17.25 -17.72 12.40
N ARG A 51 -17.15 -16.64 13.19
CA ARG A 51 -16.77 -15.31 12.65
C ARG A 51 -15.35 -15.31 12.11
N ALA A 52 -14.40 -15.92 12.82
CA ALA A 52 -13.02 -16.04 12.36
C ALA A 52 -12.93 -16.82 11.03
N GLN A 53 -13.72 -17.88 10.86
CA GLN A 53 -13.78 -18.63 9.59
C GLN A 53 -14.27 -17.77 8.43
N LEU A 54 -15.22 -16.84 8.64
CA LEU A 54 -15.66 -15.90 7.61
C LEU A 54 -14.53 -14.95 7.19
N ILE A 55 -13.73 -14.48 8.15
CA ILE A 55 -12.55 -13.64 7.89
C ILE A 55 -11.48 -14.42 7.10
N CYS A 56 -11.17 -15.66 7.51
CA CYS A 56 -10.25 -16.52 6.75
C CYS A 56 -10.75 -16.79 5.33
N LYS A 57 -12.07 -16.99 5.17
CA LYS A 57 -12.67 -17.19 3.85
C LYS A 57 -12.56 -15.94 2.98
N LEU A 58 -12.70 -14.75 3.56
CA LEU A 58 -12.47 -13.49 2.84
C LEU A 58 -11.01 -13.40 2.36
N ALA A 59 -10.04 -13.76 3.20
CA ALA A 59 -8.63 -13.80 2.81
C ALA A 59 -8.39 -14.79 1.65
N ASP A 60 -8.95 -16.00 1.72
CA ASP A 60 -8.86 -16.99 0.65
C ASP A 60 -9.48 -16.48 -0.66
N LEU A 61 -10.59 -15.73 -0.59
CA LEU A 61 -11.22 -15.12 -1.77
C LEU A 61 -10.33 -14.03 -2.36
N LEU A 62 -9.76 -13.14 -1.55
CA LEU A 62 -8.81 -12.11 -2.02
C LEU A 62 -7.62 -12.74 -2.74
N LEU A 63 -7.04 -13.82 -2.20
CA LEU A 63 -5.92 -14.53 -2.82
C LEU A 63 -6.30 -15.15 -4.17
N ARG A 64 -7.53 -15.67 -4.32
CA ARG A 64 -8.01 -16.27 -5.58
C ARG A 64 -8.15 -15.25 -6.70
N VAL A 65 -8.51 -14.00 -6.37
CA VAL A 65 -8.76 -12.94 -7.37
C VAL A 65 -7.72 -11.83 -7.35
N VAL A 66 -6.58 -12.02 -6.68
CA VAL A 66 -5.55 -10.99 -6.47
C VAL A 66 -5.13 -10.30 -7.77
N GLY A 67 -4.95 -11.06 -8.86
CA GLY A 67 -4.54 -10.48 -10.14
C GLY A 67 -5.62 -9.63 -10.81
N TYR A 68 -6.89 -9.90 -10.53
CA TYR A 68 -7.99 -9.06 -11.01
C TYR A 68 -8.08 -7.77 -10.19
N LEU A 69 -8.07 -7.89 -8.86
CA LEU A 69 -8.14 -6.73 -7.96
C LEU A 69 -6.93 -5.81 -8.11
N ALA A 70 -5.72 -6.36 -8.27
CA ALA A 70 -4.52 -5.56 -8.50
C ALA A 70 -4.61 -4.75 -9.79
N LYS A 71 -5.15 -5.32 -10.87
CA LYS A 71 -5.37 -4.60 -12.13
C LYS A 71 -6.43 -3.51 -12.00
N LEU A 72 -7.52 -3.80 -11.28
CA LEU A 72 -8.59 -2.82 -11.04
C LEU A 72 -8.08 -1.63 -10.23
N GLU A 73 -7.33 -1.90 -9.16
CA GLU A 73 -6.69 -0.88 -8.33
C GLU A 73 -5.73 -0.02 -9.16
N THR A 74 -4.82 -0.66 -9.90
CA THR A 74 -3.87 0.02 -10.82
C THR A 74 -4.61 0.91 -11.82
N LEU A 75 -5.75 0.45 -12.34
CA LEU A 75 -6.53 1.21 -13.31
C LEU A 75 -7.15 2.48 -12.69
N SER A 76 -7.63 2.40 -11.44
CA SER A 76 -8.31 3.53 -10.79
C SER A 76 -7.40 4.47 -10.01
N SER A 77 -6.26 3.98 -9.51
CA SER A 77 -5.36 4.75 -8.62
C SER A 77 -3.94 4.89 -9.15
N GLU A 78 -3.61 4.21 -10.25
CA GLU A 78 -2.32 4.30 -10.95
C GLU A 78 -1.08 3.97 -10.12
N LYS A 79 -1.30 3.28 -9.01
CA LYS A 79 -0.26 2.49 -8.37
C LYS A 79 0.35 1.57 -9.40
N LEU A 80 1.67 1.41 -9.38
CA LEU A 80 2.32 0.40 -10.22
C LEU A 80 1.65 -0.94 -9.98
N LEU A 81 1.49 -1.76 -11.01
CA LEU A 81 0.79 -3.05 -10.88
C LEU A 81 1.36 -3.88 -9.72
N GLN A 82 2.68 -3.88 -9.55
CA GLN A 82 3.34 -4.56 -8.44
C GLN A 82 2.97 -4.00 -7.05
N GLU A 83 2.79 -2.69 -6.92
CA GLU A 83 2.33 -2.05 -5.66
C GLU A 83 0.88 -2.47 -5.34
N SER A 84 0.01 -2.51 -6.35
CA SER A 84 -1.37 -2.99 -6.21
C SER A 84 -1.44 -4.46 -5.79
N TYR A 85 -0.61 -5.33 -6.39
CA TYR A 85 -0.45 -6.71 -5.92
C TYR A 85 -0.04 -6.75 -4.45
N CYS A 86 0.89 -5.87 -4.07
CA CYS A 86 1.41 -5.83 -2.72
C CYS A 86 0.31 -5.47 -1.70
N GLU A 87 -0.54 -4.51 -2.03
CA GLU A 87 -1.62 -4.06 -1.16
C GLU A 87 -2.69 -5.14 -0.94
N ILE A 88 -3.15 -5.79 -2.02
CA ILE A 88 -4.18 -6.84 -1.92
C ILE A 88 -3.66 -8.06 -1.16
N LEU A 89 -2.41 -8.46 -1.40
CA LEU A 89 -1.77 -9.53 -0.64
C LEU A 89 -1.58 -9.14 0.83
N GLY A 90 -1.20 -7.89 1.12
CA GLY A 90 -1.11 -7.36 2.48
C GLY A 90 -2.44 -7.42 3.22
N ALA A 91 -3.54 -7.05 2.56
CA ALA A 91 -4.89 -7.15 3.11
C ALA A 91 -5.27 -8.60 3.45
N ALA A 92 -4.99 -9.55 2.54
CA ALA A 92 -5.21 -10.98 2.81
C ALA A 92 -4.40 -11.48 4.01
N VAL A 93 -3.15 -11.02 4.15
CA VAL A 93 -2.27 -11.35 5.28
C VAL A 93 -2.81 -10.81 6.61
N CYS A 94 -3.30 -9.57 6.63
CA CYS A 94 -3.91 -8.97 7.82
C CYS A 94 -5.17 -9.72 8.27
N LEU A 95 -5.99 -10.19 7.33
CA LEU A 95 -7.20 -10.95 7.62
C LEU A 95 -6.89 -12.37 8.10
N ASP A 96 -5.75 -12.94 7.72
CA ASP A 96 -5.41 -14.34 7.98
C ASP A 96 -4.14 -14.50 8.81
N TYR A 97 -3.89 -13.55 9.73
CA TYR A 97 -2.64 -13.44 10.50
C TYR A 97 -2.20 -14.75 11.21
N CYS A 98 -3.14 -15.66 11.47
CA CYS A 98 -2.90 -16.95 12.10
C CYS A 98 -2.38 -18.07 11.16
N LYS A 99 -2.39 -17.90 9.82
CA LYS A 99 -1.90 -18.94 8.90
C LYS A 99 -0.38 -18.80 8.62
N PRO A 100 0.37 -19.92 8.45
CA PRO A 100 1.82 -19.88 8.19
C PRO A 100 2.22 -19.11 6.94
N LEU A 101 1.35 -19.07 5.91
CA LEU A 101 1.58 -18.34 4.67
C LEU A 101 1.72 -16.84 4.91
N CYS A 102 1.05 -16.30 5.93
CA CYS A 102 1.13 -14.90 6.35
C CYS A 102 2.48 -14.56 6.98
N HIS A 103 3.12 -15.52 7.65
CA HIS A 103 4.48 -15.35 8.17
C HIS A 103 5.50 -15.29 7.02
N SER A 104 5.36 -16.17 6.02
CA SER A 104 6.22 -16.17 4.83
C SER A 104 6.01 -14.94 3.95
N LEU A 105 4.76 -14.49 3.77
CA LEU A 105 4.45 -13.25 3.06
C LEU A 105 4.90 -12.03 3.85
N PHE A 106 4.73 -11.99 5.17
CA PHE A 106 5.30 -10.93 6.02
C PHE A 106 6.82 -10.87 5.90
N PHE A 107 7.52 -12.01 5.82
CA PHE A 107 8.96 -12.03 5.55
C PHE A 107 9.31 -11.64 4.12
N TYR A 108 8.49 -11.99 3.13
CA TYR A 108 8.63 -11.49 1.77
C TYR A 108 8.45 -9.96 1.72
N TYR A 109 7.42 -9.41 2.37
CA TYR A 109 7.21 -7.98 2.57
C TYR A 109 8.36 -7.34 3.33
N ARG A 110 8.87 -7.97 4.38
CA ARG A 110 10.05 -7.52 5.11
C ARG A 110 11.32 -7.57 4.25
N ARG A 111 11.39 -8.48 3.28
CA ARG A 111 12.47 -8.57 2.30
C ARG A 111 12.37 -7.51 1.20
N TYR A 112 11.16 -7.09 0.85
CA TYR A 112 10.91 -5.89 0.03
C TYR A 112 10.97 -4.58 0.84
N SER A 113 10.85 -4.68 2.17
CA SER A 113 10.96 -3.63 3.17
C SER A 113 12.27 -3.76 3.97
N HIS A 114 13.35 -4.21 3.32
CA HIS A 114 14.72 -3.96 3.80
C HIS A 114 15.02 -2.45 3.65
N VAL A 115 14.24 -1.64 4.36
CA VAL A 115 14.42 -0.19 4.56
C VAL A 115 15.23 0.06 5.84
N THR A 116 15.56 -0.99 6.60
CA THR A 116 16.13 -0.87 7.94
C THR A 116 17.65 -0.70 8.01
N ASP A 117 18.38 -0.75 6.90
CA ASP A 117 19.86 -0.70 6.96
C ASP A 117 20.47 0.54 6.28
N ALA A 118 19.62 1.48 5.84
CA ALA A 118 20.05 2.79 5.37
C ALA A 118 20.29 3.73 6.56
N GLY A 119 21.26 3.39 7.43
CA GLY A 119 21.81 4.25 8.47
C GLY A 119 20.81 5.23 9.09
N TRP A 120 19.78 4.72 9.74
CA TRP A 120 18.84 5.57 10.46
C TRP A 120 19.58 6.21 11.63
N ALA A 121 19.37 7.51 11.82
CA ALA A 121 19.63 8.14 13.12
C ALA A 121 18.70 7.44 14.12
N ASP A 122 19.25 6.87 15.18
CA ASP A 122 18.40 6.29 16.21
C ASP A 122 17.53 7.42 16.81
N LYS A 123 16.25 7.12 17.09
CA LYS A 123 15.28 8.12 17.58
C LYS A 123 15.53 8.57 19.03
N ILE A 124 16.51 8.00 19.72
CA ILE A 124 16.83 8.21 21.13
C ILE A 124 18.02 9.17 21.27
N THR A 125 19.08 9.00 20.47
CA THR A 125 20.33 9.78 20.55
C THR A 125 20.61 10.58 19.29
N GLY A 126 19.98 10.26 18.16
CA GLY A 126 20.26 10.87 16.87
C GLY A 126 21.53 10.34 16.19
N GLU A 127 22.16 9.30 16.73
CA GLU A 127 23.36 8.69 16.15
C GLU A 127 23.02 7.89 14.89
N THR A 128 23.71 8.16 13.79
CA THR A 128 23.53 7.44 12.51
C THR A 128 24.25 6.10 12.55
N LEU A 129 23.50 5.01 12.41
CA LEU A 129 24.10 3.68 12.21
C LEU A 129 24.90 3.66 10.89
N PRO A 130 26.10 3.04 10.86
CA PRO A 130 26.86 2.91 9.62
C PRO A 130 26.09 2.04 8.64
N SER A 131 25.68 2.61 7.49
CA SER A 131 25.07 1.83 6.41
C SER A 131 26.13 0.97 5.71
N GLU A 132 25.78 -0.25 5.33
CA GLU A 132 26.69 -1.18 4.63
C GLU A 132 27.23 -0.62 3.29
N SER A 133 26.53 0.34 2.66
CA SER A 133 27.00 1.07 1.47
C SER A 133 26.15 2.32 1.18
N VAL A 134 26.77 3.40 0.69
CA VAL A 134 26.07 4.60 0.18
C VAL A 134 25.08 4.24 -0.93
N ASP A 135 25.40 3.25 -1.76
CA ASP A 135 24.51 2.82 -2.85
C ASP A 135 23.22 2.18 -2.35
N VAL A 136 23.30 1.40 -1.27
CA VAL A 136 22.12 0.80 -0.63
C VAL A 136 21.28 1.91 0.00
N THR A 137 21.91 2.83 0.74
CA THR A 137 21.22 3.95 1.38
C THR A 137 20.47 4.83 0.37
N VAL A 138 21.10 5.17 -0.75
CA VAL A 138 20.49 5.99 -1.81
C VAL A 138 19.29 5.26 -2.42
N ARG A 139 19.40 3.97 -2.75
CA ARG A 139 18.27 3.19 -3.30
C ARG A 139 17.11 3.09 -2.32
N THR A 140 17.41 2.86 -1.04
CA THR A 140 16.39 2.77 0.00
C THR A 140 15.68 4.11 0.20
N ALA A 141 16.42 5.21 0.25
CA ALA A 141 15.86 6.55 0.37
C ALA A 141 14.98 6.90 -0.85
N GLN A 142 15.45 6.60 -2.07
CA GLN A 142 14.66 6.79 -3.29
C GLN A 142 13.35 6.02 -3.24
N ARG A 143 13.37 4.74 -2.85
CA ARG A 143 12.15 3.96 -2.69
C ARG A 143 11.21 4.59 -1.65
N ALA A 144 11.74 4.95 -0.48
CA ALA A 144 10.92 5.56 0.58
C ALA A 144 10.27 6.89 0.18
N VAL A 145 10.93 7.69 -0.67
CA VAL A 145 10.41 8.98 -1.14
C VAL A 145 9.44 8.80 -2.31
N PHE A 146 9.77 7.95 -3.29
CA PHE A 146 9.06 7.85 -4.57
C PHE A 146 8.03 6.70 -4.63
N THR A 147 7.90 5.85 -3.60
CA THR A 147 6.81 4.84 -3.55
C THR A 147 5.47 5.49 -3.82
N HIS A 148 4.74 4.94 -4.80
CA HIS A 148 3.48 5.49 -5.31
C HIS A 148 3.52 7.02 -5.51
N ALA A 149 4.58 7.52 -6.17
CA ALA A 149 4.83 8.95 -6.42
C ALA A 149 4.85 9.83 -5.14
N GLY A 150 5.06 9.23 -3.96
CA GLY A 150 5.01 9.90 -2.66
C GLY A 150 3.59 10.05 -2.07
N GLN A 151 2.57 9.46 -2.70
CA GLN A 151 1.15 9.56 -2.30
C GLN A 151 0.80 8.54 -1.20
N VAL A 152 1.71 8.38 -0.24
CA VAL A 152 1.58 7.45 0.87
C VAL A 152 1.87 8.19 2.17
N CYS A 153 1.03 8.00 3.18
CA CYS A 153 1.16 8.73 4.45
C CYS A 153 2.49 8.51 5.20
N PHE A 154 3.17 7.40 4.90
CA PHE A 154 4.49 7.07 5.44
C PHE A 154 5.64 7.29 4.44
N ALA A 155 5.38 7.87 3.27
CA ALA A 155 6.44 8.27 2.35
C ALA A 155 7.38 9.28 3.01
N ALA A 156 8.68 9.09 2.81
CA ALA A 156 9.67 9.98 3.40
C ALA A 156 9.65 11.34 2.70
N SER A 157 9.36 12.40 3.46
CA SER A 157 9.47 13.79 2.98
C SER A 157 10.82 14.44 3.29
N ARG A 158 11.59 13.82 4.20
CA ARG A 158 12.91 14.29 4.64
C ARG A 158 13.83 13.10 4.87
N ILE A 159 15.07 13.20 4.40
CA ILE A 159 16.14 12.23 4.64
C ILE A 159 17.27 12.94 5.39
N CYS A 160 17.60 12.46 6.58
CA CYS A 160 18.75 12.95 7.35
C CYS A 160 19.98 12.13 6.99
N VAL A 161 21.06 12.77 6.57
CA VAL A 161 22.31 12.10 6.15
C VAL A 161 23.46 12.68 6.96
N HIS A 162 24.33 11.80 7.49
CA HIS A 162 25.53 12.22 8.20
C HIS A 162 26.45 13.05 7.29
N SER A 163 27.06 14.11 7.82
CA SER A 163 27.86 15.09 7.05
C SER A 163 28.94 14.47 6.17
N ILE A 164 29.63 13.44 6.68
CA ILE A 164 30.68 12.70 5.96
C ILE A 164 30.16 12.04 4.66
N LEU A 165 28.88 11.65 4.61
CA LEU A 165 28.28 10.95 3.48
C LEU A 165 27.44 11.87 2.58
N HIS A 166 27.22 13.12 2.99
CA HIS A 166 26.29 14.05 2.35
C HIS A 166 26.54 14.18 0.85
N ASP A 167 27.76 14.56 0.44
CA ASP A 167 28.05 14.87 -0.96
C ASP A 167 27.94 13.63 -1.87
N ALA A 168 28.44 12.48 -1.40
CA ALA A 168 28.33 11.21 -2.11
C ALA A 168 26.86 10.76 -2.24
N PHE A 169 26.07 10.90 -1.17
CA PHE A 169 24.65 10.58 -1.16
C PHE A 169 23.87 11.47 -2.12
N VAL A 170 24.06 12.80 -2.07
CA VAL A 170 23.37 13.77 -2.92
C VAL A 170 23.70 13.51 -4.39
N SER A 171 24.99 13.36 -4.71
CA SER A 171 25.42 13.11 -6.10
C SER A 171 24.76 11.86 -6.68
N LYS A 172 24.81 10.73 -5.96
CA LYS A 172 24.19 9.47 -6.40
C LYS A 172 22.67 9.55 -6.43
N SER A 173 22.04 10.27 -5.49
CA SER A 173 20.59 10.45 -5.45
C SER A 173 20.09 11.23 -6.66
N VAL A 174 20.80 12.30 -7.06
CA VAL A 174 20.47 13.07 -8.27
C VAL A 174 20.65 12.21 -9.52
N GLU A 175 21.72 11.41 -9.59
CA GLU A 175 21.96 10.51 -10.72
C GLU A 175 20.83 9.48 -10.89
N LEU A 176 20.41 8.82 -9.80
CA LEU A 176 19.32 7.84 -9.85
C LEU A 176 17.97 8.52 -10.15
N ALA A 177 17.70 9.68 -9.56
CA ALA A 177 16.44 10.40 -9.82
C ALA A 177 16.29 10.75 -11.31
N LYS A 178 17.39 11.14 -11.98
CA LYS A 178 17.39 11.46 -13.42
C LYS A 178 17.16 10.25 -14.32
N LYS A 179 17.45 9.03 -13.85
CA LYS A 179 17.29 7.78 -14.60
C LYS A 179 15.94 7.12 -14.38
N ARG A 180 15.14 7.63 -13.43
CA ARG A 180 13.86 7.05 -13.05
C ARG A 180 12.90 7.05 -14.24
N ILE A 181 12.33 5.89 -14.53
CA ILE A 181 11.34 5.72 -15.61
C ILE A 181 9.96 6.07 -15.06
N VAL A 182 9.39 7.17 -15.57
CA VAL A 182 8.02 7.59 -15.29
C VAL A 182 7.16 7.23 -16.51
N GLY A 183 6.02 6.57 -16.30
CA GLY A 183 5.24 6.04 -17.41
C GLY A 183 4.01 5.25 -16.98
N ASP A 184 3.56 4.37 -17.88
CA ASP A 184 2.38 3.52 -17.70
C ASP A 184 2.54 2.59 -16.48
N PRO A 185 1.64 2.61 -15.49
CA PRO A 185 1.66 1.72 -14.32
C PRO A 185 1.58 0.22 -14.64
N PHE A 186 1.12 -0.16 -15.83
CA PHE A 186 1.08 -1.54 -16.31
C PHE A 186 2.38 -2.00 -16.99
N ASP A 187 3.26 -1.07 -17.38
CA ASP A 187 4.59 -1.40 -17.91
C ASP A 187 5.50 -1.81 -16.74
N SER A 188 6.09 -3.00 -16.83
CA SER A 188 6.97 -3.55 -15.80
C SER A 188 8.31 -2.83 -15.67
N THR A 189 8.64 -1.94 -16.61
CA THR A 189 9.82 -1.08 -16.58
C THR A 189 9.56 0.27 -15.90
N THR A 190 8.29 0.64 -15.70
CA THR A 190 7.93 1.88 -15.01
C THR A 190 8.30 1.80 -13.52
N GLU A 191 8.98 2.83 -13.04
CA GLU A 191 9.40 2.94 -11.63
C GLU A 191 8.58 3.96 -10.84
N GLN A 192 7.75 4.76 -11.51
CA GLN A 192 6.85 5.73 -10.89
C GLN A 192 5.64 5.99 -11.80
N GLY A 193 4.44 5.77 -11.26
CA GLY A 193 3.18 6.13 -11.90
C GLY A 193 2.84 7.62 -11.73
N PRO A 194 1.70 8.07 -12.27
CA PRO A 194 1.26 9.47 -12.21
C PRO A 194 0.67 9.84 -10.84
N TYR A 195 0.24 11.10 -10.75
CA TYR A 195 -0.43 11.66 -9.57
C TYR A 195 -1.95 11.57 -9.73
N VAL A 196 -2.65 11.32 -8.63
CA VAL A 196 -4.12 11.31 -8.55
C VAL A 196 -4.70 12.61 -8.01
#